data_AF-A0A5C7H4D6-F1
#
_entry.id   AF-A0A5C7H4D6-F1
#
_cell.length_a   1.000
_cell.length_b   1.000
_cell.length_c   1.000
_cell.angle_alpha   90.00
_cell.angle_beta   90.00
_cell.angle_gamma   90.00
#
_symmetry.space_group_name_H-M   'P 1'
#
loop_
_entity.id
_entity.type
_entity.pdbx_description
1 polymer ?
#
loop_
_entity_poly.entity_id
_entity_poly.type
_entity_poly.pdbx_seq_one_letter_code
_entity_poly.pdbx_strand_id
1 'polypeptide(L)'
;MLQEELVESAVKGMLNVLKACNEAKVKRVVVVSSRNSMQGYKSLENKLWLIVDVRDIAETFLLAYEKPEAEGRYICTAHAIRARDLIDKLKICNHLLLKLVVYLIGSLTEGVEDDKVSSDKLLRFLGWSYRPLE
;
A
#
# COMPACT_ATOMS: atom_id res chain seq x y z
N MET A 1 -22.01 6.79 -8.75
CA MET A 1 -22.89 6.76 -7.56
C MET A 1 -22.19 6.14 -6.34
N LEU A 2 -22.20 4.82 -6.09
CA LEU A 2 -21.59 4.25 -4.86
C LEU A 2 -20.09 4.55 -4.67
N GLN A 3 -19.29 4.50 -5.74
CA GLN A 3 -17.85 4.78 -5.67
C GLN A 3 -17.55 6.26 -5.40
N GLU A 4 -18.36 7.17 -5.95
CA GLU A 4 -18.22 8.62 -5.72
C GLU A 4 -18.60 8.99 -4.29
N GLU A 5 -19.69 8.43 -3.76
CA GLU A 5 -20.12 8.65 -2.37
C GLU A 5 -19.08 8.14 -1.35
N LEU A 6 -18.47 6.98 -1.62
CA LEU A 6 -17.41 6.43 -0.77
C LEU A 6 -16.18 7.35 -0.77
N VAL A 7 -15.77 7.84 -1.93
CA VAL A 7 -14.64 8.77 -2.06
C VAL A 7 -14.95 10.10 -1.39
N GLU A 8 -16.14 10.66 -1.58
CA GLU A 8 -16.57 11.91 -0.96
C GLU A 8 -16.57 11.79 0.57
N SER A 9 -17.11 10.68 1.11
CA SER A 9 -17.08 10.38 2.54
C SER A 9 -15.65 10.29 3.09
N ALA A 10 -14.76 9.59 2.39
CA ALA A 10 -13.36 9.46 2.79
C ALA A 10 -12.62 10.81 2.77
N VAL A 11 -12.83 11.63 1.73
CA VAL A 11 -12.25 12.97 1.62
C VAL A 11 -12.77 13.90 2.71
N LYS A 12 -14.08 13.90 2.95
CA LYS A 12 -14.72 14.70 3.99
C LYS A 12 -14.27 14.30 5.38
N GLY A 13 -14.19 13.01 5.65
CA GLY A 13 -13.67 12.46 6.91
C GLY A 13 -12.23 12.92 7.16
N MET A 14 -11.37 12.80 6.16
CA MET A 14 -9.98 13.24 6.25
C MET A 14 -9.86 14.75 6.48
N LEU A 15 -10.65 15.55 5.77
CA LEU A 15 -10.66 17.01 5.93
C LEU A 15 -11.04 17.41 7.36
N ASN A 16 -12.04 16.75 7.95
CA ASN A 16 -12.45 17.02 9.32
C ASN A 16 -11.36 16.66 10.33
N VAL A 17 -10.67 15.53 10.14
CA VAL A 17 -9.52 15.13 10.97
C VAL A 17 -8.40 16.17 10.88
N LEU A 18 -8.03 16.61 9.68
CA LEU A 18 -6.98 17.61 9.48
C LEU A 18 -7.34 18.98 10.08
N LYS A 19 -8.60 19.40 10.00
CA LYS A 19 -9.09 20.60 10.69
C LYS A 19 -8.95 20.48 12.20
N ALA A 20 -9.40 19.36 12.79
CA ALA A 20 -9.27 19.11 14.22
C ALA A 20 -7.80 19.08 14.67
N CYS A 21 -6.91 18.45 13.89
CA CYS A 21 -5.47 18.47 14.15
C CYS A 21 -4.90 19.89 14.16
N ASN A 22 -5.31 20.73 13.21
CA ASN A 22 -4.87 22.13 13.13
C ASN A 22 -5.39 22.97 14.33
N GLU A 23 -6.64 22.75 14.74
CA GLU A 23 -7.22 23.39 15.92
C GLU A 23 -6.49 22.98 17.21
N ALA A 24 -6.23 21.68 17.36
CA ALA A 24 -5.47 21.11 18.49
C ALA A 24 -3.95 21.39 18.43
N LYS A 25 -3.48 22.14 17.43
CA LYS A 25 -2.06 22.45 17.22
C LYS A 25 -1.16 21.21 17.14
N VAL A 26 -1.69 20.12 16.55
CA VAL A 26 -0.91 18.92 16.23
C VAL A 26 0.21 19.31 15.26
N LYS A 27 1.45 19.04 15.64
CA LYS A 27 2.64 19.47 14.89
C LYS A 27 2.93 18.57 13.69
N ARG A 28 2.49 17.32 13.71
CA ARG A 28 2.82 16.31 12.70
C ARG A 28 1.67 15.32 12.53
N VAL A 29 1.31 15.08 11.26
CA VAL A 29 0.31 14.09 10.86
C VAL A 29 0.95 13.20 9.79
N VAL A 30 0.88 11.89 9.98
CA VAL A 30 1.28 10.90 8.97
C VAL A 30 0.01 10.37 8.31
N VAL A 31 -0.10 10.56 7.00
CA VAL A 31 -1.27 10.13 6.22
C VAL A 31 -0.91 8.89 5.42
N VAL A 32 -1.73 7.85 5.54
CA VAL A 32 -1.59 6.63 4.77
C VAL A 32 -2.52 6.71 3.57
N SER A 33 -1.97 6.45 2.39
CA SER A 33 -2.74 6.28 1.16
C SER A 33 -2.29 5.02 0.45
N SER A 34 -3.17 4.48 -0.39
CA SER A 34 -2.88 3.31 -1.21
C SER A 34 -2.52 3.73 -2.63
N ARG A 35 -1.56 3.04 -3.22
CA ARG A 35 -1.25 3.16 -4.65
C ARG A 35 -2.45 2.85 -5.53
N ASN A 36 -3.34 1.97 -5.07
CA ASN A 36 -4.55 1.57 -5.80
C ASN A 36 -5.53 2.75 -6.01
N SER A 37 -5.35 3.87 -5.30
CA SER A 37 -6.11 5.10 -5.56
C SER A 37 -5.76 5.76 -6.90
N MET A 38 -4.60 5.44 -7.50
CA MET A 38 -4.16 5.99 -8.79
C MET A 38 -4.68 5.20 -10.00
N GLN A 39 -5.08 3.94 -9.82
CA GLN A 39 -5.57 3.06 -10.89
C GLN A 39 -6.84 2.35 -10.42
N GLY A 40 -7.97 2.67 -11.04
CA GLY A 40 -9.21 1.95 -10.82
C GLY A 40 -9.11 0.54 -11.39
N TYR A 41 -8.97 -0.48 -10.54
CA TYR A 41 -8.97 -1.87 -10.99
C TYR A 41 -10.38 -2.30 -11.39
N LYS A 42 -10.56 -2.67 -12.67
CA LYS A 42 -11.80 -3.28 -13.18
C LYS A 42 -11.78 -4.81 -13.06
N SER A 43 -10.59 -5.41 -12.97
CA SER A 43 -10.36 -6.86 -12.88
C SER A 43 -9.06 -7.17 -12.16
N LEU A 44 -8.93 -8.38 -11.60
CA LEU A 44 -7.67 -8.92 -11.11
C LEU A 44 -6.80 -9.28 -12.33
N GLU A 45 -5.74 -8.51 -12.56
CA GLU A 45 -4.80 -8.70 -13.65
C GLU A 45 -3.52 -9.39 -13.18
N ASN A 46 -2.93 -10.22 -14.02
CA ASN A 46 -1.62 -10.81 -13.76
C ASN A 46 -0.51 -9.77 -13.97
N LYS A 47 -0.40 -8.84 -13.03
CA LYS A 47 0.63 -7.79 -12.97
C LYS A 47 1.57 -8.00 -11.80
N LEU A 48 2.66 -7.25 -11.79
CA LEU A 48 3.50 -7.10 -10.60
C LEU A 48 2.70 -6.44 -9.47
N TRP A 49 2.56 -7.16 -8.37
CA TRP A 49 2.04 -6.64 -7.13
C TRP A 49 3.20 -6.18 -6.28
N LEU A 50 3.06 -4.96 -5.76
CA LEU A 50 3.97 -4.41 -4.78
C LEU A 50 3.47 -4.81 -3.40
N ILE A 51 4.28 -5.57 -2.69
CA ILE A 51 3.98 -6.04 -1.35
C ILE A 51 5.02 -5.54 -0.36
N VAL A 52 4.59 -5.39 0.88
CA VAL A 52 5.42 -4.99 2.00
C VAL A 52 4.89 -5.69 3.24
N ASP A 53 5.79 -6.14 4.12
CA ASP A 53 5.41 -6.73 5.39
C ASP A 53 4.74 -5.67 6.27
N VAL A 54 3.66 -6.04 6.96
CA VAL A 54 2.92 -5.12 7.84
C VAL A 54 3.79 -4.52 8.94
N ARG A 55 4.84 -5.23 9.37
CA ARG A 55 5.82 -4.76 10.35
C ARG A 55 6.73 -3.69 9.74
N ASP A 56 7.18 -3.88 8.50
CA ASP A 56 7.99 -2.89 7.79
C ASP A 56 7.18 -1.59 7.53
N ILE A 57 5.86 -1.71 7.31
CA ILE A 57 4.96 -0.55 7.23
C ILE A 57 4.90 0.21 8.57
N ALA A 58 4.71 -0.50 9.68
CA ALA A 58 4.64 0.13 11.00
C ALA A 58 5.94 0.88 11.33
N GLU A 59 7.10 0.28 11.02
CA GLU A 59 8.41 0.92 11.15
C GLU A 59 8.51 2.16 10.26
N THR A 60 7.96 2.13 9.05
CA THR A 60 7.91 3.30 8.16
C THR A 60 7.11 4.45 8.79
N PHE A 61 5.98 4.17 9.45
CA PHE A 61 5.20 5.20 10.14
C PHE A 61 5.96 5.81 11.30
N LEU A 62 6.68 4.98 12.07
CA LEU A 62 7.53 5.44 13.14
C LEU A 62 8.63 6.36 12.61
N LEU A 63 9.35 5.94 11.57
CA LEU A 63 10.38 6.75 10.92
C LEU A 63 9.84 8.08 10.39
N ALA A 64 8.69 8.06 9.71
CA ALA A 64 8.05 9.26 9.20
C ALA A 64 7.55 10.19 10.32
N TYR A 65 7.19 9.64 11.48
CA TYR A 65 6.75 10.42 12.62
C TYR A 65 7.92 11.01 13.42
N GLU A 66 8.97 10.24 13.67
CA GLU A 66 10.05 10.61 14.58
C GLU A 66 11.17 11.41 13.91
N LYS A 67 11.50 11.13 12.65
CA LYS A 67 12.63 11.81 11.99
C LYS A 67 12.26 13.23 11.60
N PRO A 68 12.93 14.27 12.13
CA PRO A 68 12.57 15.66 11.85
C PRO A 68 12.69 16.00 10.36
N GLU A 69 13.61 15.36 9.64
CA GLU A 69 13.82 15.53 8.20
C GLU A 69 12.72 14.89 7.34
N ALA A 70 11.85 14.06 7.93
CA ALA A 70 10.78 13.42 7.16
C ALA A 70 9.74 14.44 6.67
N GLU A 71 9.62 14.58 5.35
CA GLU A 71 8.71 15.53 4.72
C GLU A 71 8.15 15.06 3.37
N GLY A 72 6.96 15.56 3.04
CA GLY A 72 6.27 15.27 1.79
C GLY A 72 5.77 13.83 1.71
N ARG A 73 5.79 13.27 0.49
CA ARG A 73 5.28 11.91 0.21
C ARG A 73 6.40 10.89 0.15
N TYR A 74 6.11 9.69 0.63
CA TYR A 74 6.97 8.51 0.56
C TYR A 74 6.17 7.33 -0.03
N ILE A 75 6.82 6.54 -0.87
CA ILE A 75 6.27 5.29 -1.37
C ILE A 75 6.90 4.15 -0.56
N CYS A 76 6.08 3.32 0.06
CA CYS A 76 6.48 2.15 0.85
C CYS A 76 6.17 0.86 0.07
N THR A 77 7.18 0.30 -0.57
CA THR A 77 7.15 -0.98 -1.27
C THR A 77 8.47 -1.71 -1.02
N ALA A 78 8.41 -3.01 -0.75
CA ALA A 78 9.60 -3.81 -0.46
C ALA A 78 9.89 -4.80 -1.59
N HIS A 79 8.86 -5.55 -2.00
CA HIS A 79 9.01 -6.64 -2.98
C HIS A 79 8.01 -6.49 -4.10
N ALA A 80 8.45 -6.85 -5.31
CA ALA A 80 7.59 -6.98 -6.47
C ALA A 80 7.43 -8.46 -6.80
N ILE A 81 6.19 -8.97 -6.80
CA ILE A 81 5.88 -10.36 -7.13
C ILE A 81 4.73 -10.40 -8.12
N ARG A 82 4.79 -11.25 -9.16
CA ARG A 82 3.64 -11.38 -10.07
C ARG A 82 2.51 -12.07 -9.34
N ALA A 83 1.26 -11.69 -9.66
CA ALA A 83 0.08 -12.29 -9.05
C ALA A 83 0.10 -13.83 -9.13
N ARG A 84 0.46 -14.41 -10.28
CA ARG A 84 0.64 -15.87 -10.45
C ARG A 84 1.67 -16.47 -9.49
N ASP A 85 2.86 -15.88 -9.40
CA ASP A 85 3.94 -16.38 -8.54
C ASP A 85 3.56 -16.32 -7.06
N LEU A 86 2.82 -15.25 -6.67
CA LEU A 86 2.28 -15.11 -5.33
C LEU A 86 1.26 -16.21 -5.01
N ILE A 87 0.33 -16.49 -5.92
CA ILE A 87 -0.64 -17.58 -5.76
C ILE A 87 0.07 -18.91 -5.56
N ASP A 88 1.10 -19.20 -6.35
CA ASP A 88 1.80 -20.47 -6.28
C ASP A 88 2.57 -20.62 -4.96
N LYS A 89 3.21 -19.55 -4.47
CA LYS A 89 3.76 -19.50 -3.10
C LYS A 89 2.67 -19.74 -2.04
N LEU A 90 1.52 -19.10 -2.19
CA LEU A 90 0.43 -19.20 -1.22
C LEU A 90 -0.25 -20.58 -1.20
N LYS A 91 -0.43 -21.24 -2.36
CA LYS A 91 -0.97 -22.61 -2.45
C LYS A 91 -0.16 -23.59 -1.62
N ILE A 92 1.17 -23.44 -1.60
CA ILE A 92 2.08 -24.29 -0.82
C ILE A 92 1.85 -24.14 0.68
N CYS A 93 1.44 -22.95 1.14
CA CYS A 93 1.23 -22.66 2.56
C CYS A 93 -0.09 -23.22 3.14
N ASN A 94 -0.97 -23.80 2.31
CA ASN A 94 -2.19 -24.54 2.68
C ASN A 94 -3.11 -23.88 3.75
N HIS A 95 -3.16 -22.55 3.79
CA HIS A 95 -3.94 -21.79 4.77
C HIS A 95 -5.38 -21.55 4.26
N LEU A 96 -6.40 -21.91 5.04
CA LEU A 96 -7.82 -21.94 4.64
C LEU A 96 -8.38 -20.60 4.11
N LEU A 97 -7.77 -19.47 4.50
CA LEU A 97 -8.13 -18.13 4.03
C LEU A 97 -7.76 -17.87 2.55
N LEU A 98 -6.93 -18.72 1.95
CA LEU A 98 -6.48 -18.58 0.57
C LEU A 98 -7.46 -19.13 -0.45
N LYS A 99 -8.46 -19.94 -0.06
CA LYS A 99 -9.46 -20.43 -1.02
C LYS A 99 -10.27 -19.29 -1.65
N LEU A 100 -10.61 -18.26 -0.87
CA LEU A 100 -11.34 -17.09 -1.37
C LEU A 100 -10.46 -16.25 -2.33
N VAL A 101 -9.19 -16.07 -1.97
CA VAL A 101 -8.19 -15.33 -2.76
C VAL A 101 -7.90 -16.06 -4.08
N VAL A 102 -7.65 -17.38 -4.04
CA VAL A 102 -7.42 -18.20 -5.24
C VAL A 102 -8.66 -18.28 -6.14
N TYR A 103 -9.87 -18.35 -5.58
CA TYR A 103 -11.12 -18.33 -6.35
C TYR A 103 -11.31 -16.99 -7.08
N LEU A 104 -11.06 -15.87 -6.40
CA LEU A 104 -11.10 -14.53 -7.01
C LEU A 104 -10.03 -14.35 -8.09
N ILE A 105 -8.89 -15.04 -7.97
CA ILE A 105 -7.76 -14.94 -8.91
C ILE A 105 -7.80 -16.03 -10.01
N GLY A 106 -8.79 -16.93 -10.03
CA GLY A 106 -8.91 -17.97 -11.06
C GLY A 106 -9.15 -17.45 -12.49
N SER A 107 -9.47 -16.17 -12.64
CA SER A 107 -9.72 -15.50 -13.93
C SER A 107 -8.81 -14.28 -14.12
N LEU A 108 -7.49 -14.46 -13.95
CA LEU A 108 -6.53 -13.39 -14.24
C LEU A 108 -6.52 -13.07 -15.74
N THR A 109 -6.79 -11.81 -16.08
CA THR A 109 -6.47 -11.26 -17.39
C THR A 109 -4.99 -10.88 -17.46
N GLU A 110 -4.38 -10.90 -18.65
CA GLU A 110 -3.01 -10.42 -18.79
C GLU A 110 -2.96 -8.90 -18.64
N GLY A 111 -2.06 -8.43 -17.78
CA GLY A 111 -1.81 -7.01 -17.61
C GLY A 111 -0.91 -6.47 -18.71
N VAL A 112 -1.23 -5.26 -19.20
CA VAL A 112 -0.55 -4.68 -20.37
C VAL A 112 0.76 -3.97 -20.02
N GLU A 113 0.93 -3.51 -18.77
CA GLU A 113 2.15 -2.80 -18.34
C GLU A 113 2.37 -2.88 -16.83
N ASP A 114 3.62 -3.07 -16.42
CA ASP A 114 4.06 -3.06 -15.03
C ASP A 114 4.64 -1.68 -14.68
N ASP A 115 4.00 -0.94 -13.78
CA ASP A 115 4.52 0.35 -13.38
C ASP A 115 5.76 0.23 -12.48
N LYS A 116 6.86 0.87 -12.89
CA LYS A 116 8.06 0.99 -12.06
C LYS A 116 7.87 1.99 -10.92
N VAL A 117 7.91 1.51 -9.68
CA VAL A 117 7.90 2.36 -8.48
C VAL A 117 9.00 1.92 -7.53
N SER A 118 9.63 2.90 -6.87
CA SER A 118 10.72 2.65 -5.92
C SER A 118 10.48 3.32 -4.57
N SER A 119 11.07 2.72 -3.54
CA SER A 119 11.15 3.27 -2.18
C SER A 119 12.46 3.97 -1.90
N ASP A 120 13.17 4.45 -2.93
CA ASP A 120 14.50 5.07 -2.80
C ASP A 120 14.52 6.20 -1.77
N LYS A 121 13.45 7.02 -1.73
CA LYS A 121 13.34 8.11 -0.75
C LYS A 121 13.28 7.58 0.69
N LEU A 122 12.58 6.48 0.95
CA LEU A 122 12.56 5.86 2.29
C LEU A 122 13.92 5.25 2.64
N LEU A 123 14.50 4.48 1.72
CA LEU A 123 15.75 3.77 1.92
C LEU A 123 16.91 4.75 2.17
N ARG A 124 17.05 5.77 1.34
CA ARG A 124 18.19 6.69 1.37
C ARG A 124 18.02 7.83 2.37
N PHE A 125 16.81 8.37 2.48
CA PHE A 125 16.57 9.59 3.26
C PHE A 125 16.12 9.29 4.69
N LEU A 126 15.29 8.24 4.87
CA LEU A 126 14.84 7.83 6.20
C LEU A 126 15.57 6.61 6.74
N GLY A 127 16.54 6.06 5.99
CA GLY A 127 17.31 4.88 6.43
C GLY A 127 16.41 3.67 6.68
N TRP A 128 15.27 3.58 6.00
CA TRP A 128 14.36 2.46 6.13
C TRP A 128 15.01 1.20 5.56
N SER A 129 14.72 0.05 6.17
CA SER A 129 15.09 -1.27 5.69
C SER A 129 13.87 -2.18 5.79
N TYR A 130 13.77 -3.17 4.92
CA TYR A 130 12.66 -4.10 4.91
C TYR A 130 13.15 -5.55 4.95
N ARG A 131 12.29 -6.44 5.44
CA ARG A 131 12.61 -7.86 5.62
C ARG A 131 12.65 -8.60 4.27
N PRO A 132 13.46 -9.65 4.13
CA PRO A 132 13.45 -10.48 2.91
C PRO A 132 12.09 -11.17 2.73
N LEU A 133 11.72 -11.42 1.48
CA LEU A 133 10.54 -12.22 1.16
C LEU A 133 10.92 -13.70 1.21
N GLU A 134 10.46 -14.40 2.25
CA GLU A 134 10.62 -15.85 2.43
C GLU A 134 9.94 -16.65 1.31
#